data_AF-A0A660T416-F1
#
_entry.id   AF-A0A660T416-F1
#
_cell.length_a   1.000
_cell.length_b   1.000
_cell.length_c   1.000
_cell.angle_alpha   90.00
_cell.angle_beta   90.00
_cell.angle_gamma   90.00
#
_symmetry.space_group_name_H-M   'P 1'
#
loop_
_entity.id
_entity.type
_entity.pdbx_description
1 polymer ?
#
loop_
_entity_poly.entity_id
_entity_poly.type
_entity_poly.pdbx_seq_one_letter_code
_entity_poly.pdbx_strand_id
1 'polypeptide(L)'
;MLDACRDNPLPSVSRSSSRGLAVMSAPRDSETVIVYSTKAGDVAQDGSGSNSTFTTAFLDVVNTPDLDLLVLLNEVGTKVKRETGGKQIPTIYTEPLSRSFTFFPSKKQAEEA
;
A
#
# COMPACT_ATOMS: atom_id res chain seq x y z
N MET A 1 0.42 -6.38 -3.20
CA MET A 1 0.98 -5.31 -2.33
C MET A 1 2.49 -5.35 -2.46
N LEU A 2 3.15 -4.21 -2.55
CA LEU A 2 4.57 -4.07 -2.90
C LEU A 2 5.25 -3.18 -1.86
N ASP A 3 6.17 -3.77 -1.09
CA ASP A 3 6.91 -3.08 -0.04
C ASP A 3 8.39 -2.99 -0.40
N ALA A 4 8.76 -1.88 -1.01
CA ALA A 4 10.10 -1.60 -1.48
C ALA A 4 10.25 -0.09 -1.75
N CYS A 5 11.50 0.40 -1.67
CA CYS A 5 11.81 1.75 -2.13
C CYS A 5 11.50 1.91 -3.62
N ARG A 6 11.08 3.13 -4.00
CA ARG A 6 10.78 3.48 -5.39
C ARG A 6 11.68 4.61 -5.91
N ASP A 7 12.78 4.87 -5.21
CA ASP A 7 13.86 5.75 -5.61
C ASP A 7 14.84 5.04 -6.56
N ASN A 8 15.70 5.82 -7.21
CA ASN A 8 16.74 5.29 -8.08
C ASN A 8 18.04 5.15 -7.28
N PRO A 9 18.58 3.94 -7.06
CA PRO A 9 19.78 3.74 -6.25
C PRO A 9 21.08 4.04 -7.01
N LEU A 10 21.02 4.36 -8.30
CA LEU A 10 22.21 4.66 -9.11
C LEU A 10 22.67 6.11 -8.91
N PRO A 11 24.00 6.36 -8.77
CA PRO A 11 24.53 7.71 -8.71
C PRO A 11 24.17 8.46 -10.00
N SER A 12 23.86 9.76 -9.88
CA SER A 12 23.35 10.61 -10.94
C SER A 12 24.36 10.84 -12.08
N VAL A 13 24.61 9.82 -12.90
CA VAL A 13 25.46 9.88 -14.09
C VAL A 13 24.58 9.64 -15.30
N SER A 14 23.74 10.62 -15.64
CA SER A 14 23.36 10.95 -17.02
C SER A 14 22.25 12.00 -17.01
N ARG A 15 22.44 13.01 -17.85
CA ARG A 15 21.44 14.01 -18.22
C ARG A 15 20.34 13.33 -19.03
N SER A 16 19.35 12.73 -18.35
CA SER A 16 18.01 12.34 -18.83
C SER A 16 17.57 11.02 -18.18
N SER A 17 17.06 11.07 -16.95
CA SER A 17 16.18 10.03 -16.43
C SER A 17 15.01 10.70 -15.73
N SER A 18 13.91 10.84 -16.46
CA SER A 18 12.65 11.30 -15.91
C SER A 18 12.15 10.29 -14.87
N ARG A 19 12.28 10.68 -13.58
CA ARG A 19 11.44 10.31 -12.43
C ARG A 19 11.02 8.84 -12.28
N GLY A 20 11.76 8.10 -11.45
CA GLY A 20 11.26 6.94 -10.68
C GLY A 20 10.80 5.71 -11.49
N LEU A 21 10.63 4.58 -10.81
CA LEU A 21 10.02 3.39 -11.41
C LEU A 21 8.63 3.75 -11.95
N ALA A 22 8.39 3.45 -13.24
CA ALA A 22 7.17 3.77 -13.97
C ALA A 22 5.91 3.48 -13.14
N VAL A 23 4.91 4.36 -13.24
CA VAL A 23 3.62 4.14 -12.58
C VAL A 23 2.97 2.92 -13.22
N MET A 24 2.89 1.81 -12.48
CA MET A 24 2.08 0.67 -12.90
C MET A 24 0.63 0.97 -12.53
N SER A 25 -0.25 0.96 -13.52
CA SER A 25 -1.69 1.03 -13.32
C SER A 25 -2.27 -0.37 -13.16
N ALA A 26 -3.40 -0.48 -12.45
CA ALA A 26 -4.21 -1.69 -12.49
C ALA A 26 -4.67 -1.95 -13.95
N PRO A 27 -4.74 -3.21 -14.40
CA PRO A 27 -5.30 -3.53 -15.72
C PRO A 27 -6.77 -3.11 -15.79
N ARG A 28 -7.17 -2.41 -16.87
CA ARG A 28 -8.50 -1.77 -17.03
C ARG A 28 -9.70 -2.72 -16.88
N ASP A 29 -9.54 -3.98 -17.29
CA ASP A 29 -10.60 -4.99 -17.25
C ASP A 29 -10.36 -6.02 -16.13
N SER A 30 -9.85 -5.57 -14.98
CA SER A 30 -9.53 -6.43 -13.84
C SER A 30 -10.00 -5.84 -12.52
N GLU A 31 -10.29 -6.71 -11.55
CA GLU A 31 -10.57 -6.32 -10.15
C GLU A 31 -9.28 -6.27 -9.32
N THR A 32 -8.25 -5.61 -9.86
CA THR A 32 -6.90 -5.59 -9.26
C THR A 32 -6.71 -4.36 -8.40
N VAL A 33 -6.24 -4.57 -7.16
CA VAL A 33 -5.73 -3.52 -6.28
C VAL A 33 -4.22 -3.63 -6.16
N ILE A 34 -3.50 -2.61 -6.62
CA ILE A 34 -2.05 -2.48 -6.48
C ILE A 34 -1.78 -1.47 -5.37
N VAL A 35 -1.04 -1.88 -4.35
CA VAL A 35 -0.65 -1.03 -3.22
C VAL A 35 0.87 -0.99 -3.16
N TYR A 36 1.44 0.20 -3.21
CA TYR A 36 2.85 0.45 -2.93
C TYR A 36 3.02 1.07 -1.55
N SER A 37 4.05 0.65 -0.82
CA SER A 37 4.34 1.16 0.52
C SER A 37 4.77 2.63 0.54
N THR A 38 5.16 3.20 -0.60
CA THR A 38 5.57 4.60 -0.75
C THR A 38 5.27 5.15 -2.16
N LYS A 39 5.37 6.48 -2.34
CA LYS A 39 5.18 7.14 -3.63
C LYS A 39 6.32 6.82 -4.59
N ALA A 40 6.08 7.02 -5.88
CA ALA A 40 7.14 6.93 -6.89
C ALA A 40 8.25 7.95 -6.58
N GLY A 41 9.51 7.50 -6.54
CA GLY A 41 10.66 8.33 -6.20
C GLY A 41 10.95 8.47 -4.69
N ASP A 42 10.09 7.94 -3.83
CA ASP A 42 10.28 7.99 -2.37
C ASP A 42 10.81 6.65 -1.81
N VAL A 43 11.33 6.73 -0.60
CA VAL A 43 11.88 5.59 0.16
C VAL A 43 10.77 4.91 0.96
N ALA A 44 10.83 3.59 1.06
CA ALA A 44 10.06 2.81 2.02
C ALA A 44 10.94 2.57 3.25
N GLN A 45 10.48 2.97 4.44
CA GLN A 45 11.28 2.88 5.66
C GLN A 45 11.25 1.46 6.24
N ASP A 46 12.42 0.96 6.65
CA ASP A 46 12.62 -0.35 7.28
C ASP A 46 11.93 -0.51 8.65
N GLY A 47 11.37 0.57 9.20
CA GLY A 47 10.77 0.55 10.53
C GLY A 47 11.82 0.48 11.64
N SER A 48 11.36 0.24 12.87
CA SER A 48 12.20 0.14 14.07
C SER A 48 12.35 -1.29 14.60
N GLY A 49 11.71 -2.27 13.95
CA GLY A 49 11.68 -3.67 14.37
C GLY A 49 12.03 -4.61 13.21
N SER A 50 11.46 -5.81 13.22
CA SER A 50 11.72 -6.83 12.19
C SER A 50 11.01 -6.56 10.86
N ASN A 51 10.07 -5.63 10.82
CA ASN A 51 9.23 -5.32 9.67
C ASN A 51 9.36 -3.83 9.31
N SER A 52 9.20 -3.54 8.01
CA SER A 52 9.07 -2.16 7.52
C SER A 52 7.95 -1.40 8.24
N THR A 53 7.99 -0.06 8.18
CA THR A 53 6.88 0.76 8.71
C THR A 53 5.54 0.40 8.05
N PHE A 54 5.55 0.11 6.74
CA PHE A 54 4.33 -0.28 6.02
C PHE A 54 3.81 -1.65 6.44
N THR A 55 4.68 -2.65 6.49
CA THR A 55 4.29 -4.01 6.87
C THR A 55 3.83 -4.05 8.33
N THR A 56 4.49 -3.32 9.22
CA THR A 56 4.04 -3.17 10.62
C THR A 56 2.64 -2.54 10.69
N ALA A 57 2.43 -1.42 10.00
CA ALA A 57 1.13 -0.76 9.97
C ALA A 57 0.02 -1.65 9.37
N PHE A 58 0.33 -2.43 8.32
CA PHE A 58 -0.60 -3.38 7.72
C PHE A 58 -1.00 -4.49 8.70
N LEU A 59 -0.03 -5.13 9.36
CA LEU A 59 -0.29 -6.21 10.31
C LEU A 59 -1.15 -5.76 11.50
N ASP A 60 -0.99 -4.50 11.91
CA ASP A 60 -1.77 -3.92 13.00
C ASP A 60 -3.24 -3.67 12.63
N VAL A 61 -3.53 -3.37 11.36
CA VAL A 61 -4.90 -3.04 10.90
C VAL A 61 -5.61 -4.26 10.32
N VAL A 62 -4.88 -5.16 9.64
CA VAL A 62 -5.47 -6.22 8.82
C VAL A 62 -6.36 -7.17 9.62
N ASN A 63 -6.05 -7.40 10.89
CA ASN A 63 -6.82 -8.30 11.77
C ASN A 63 -8.15 -7.70 12.27
N THR A 64 -8.50 -6.47 11.87
CA THR A 64 -9.78 -5.86 12.19
C THR A 64 -10.90 -6.60 11.46
N PRO A 65 -11.84 -7.25 12.17
CA PRO A 65 -12.92 -7.95 11.51
C PRO A 65 -13.81 -7.00 10.71
N ASP A 66 -14.40 -7.50 9.62
CA ASP A 66 -15.41 -6.77 8.83
C ASP A 66 -14.91 -5.47 8.18
N LEU A 67 -13.60 -5.22 8.17
CA LEU A 67 -13.01 -4.01 7.59
C LEU A 67 -12.84 -4.15 6.07
N ASP A 68 -13.58 -3.35 5.31
CA ASP A 68 -13.48 -3.28 3.86
C ASP A 68 -12.05 -2.92 3.41
N LEU A 69 -11.60 -3.54 2.31
CA LEU A 69 -10.26 -3.42 1.76
C LEU A 69 -9.80 -1.97 1.57
N LEU A 70 -10.64 -1.11 0.99
CA LEU A 70 -10.24 0.26 0.70
C LEU A 70 -10.18 1.09 1.97
N VAL A 71 -11.04 0.80 2.95
CA VAL A 71 -10.99 1.40 4.28
C VAL A 71 -9.73 0.98 5.02
N LEU A 72 -9.44 -0.32 5.03
CA LEU A 72 -8.22 -0.91 5.62
C LEU A 72 -6.97 -0.27 5.03
N LEU A 73 -6.87 -0.19 3.70
CA LEU A 73 -5.70 0.39 3.03
C LEU A 73 -5.55 1.89 3.31
N ASN A 74 -6.66 2.61 3.45
CA ASN A 74 -6.64 4.00 3.90
C ASN A 74 -6.11 4.10 5.35
N GLU A 75 -6.59 3.27 6.28
CA GLU A 75 -6.11 3.27 7.66
C GLU A 75 -4.60 2.96 7.75
N VAL A 76 -4.13 1.95 7.01
CA VAL A 76 -2.70 1.64 6.88
C VAL A 76 -1.93 2.86 6.37
N GLY A 77 -2.43 3.52 5.32
CA GLY A 77 -1.85 4.74 4.78
C GLY A 77 -1.74 5.87 5.80
N THR A 78 -2.80 6.10 6.58
CA THR A 78 -2.80 7.13 7.65
C THR A 78 -1.79 6.80 8.75
N LYS A 79 -1.66 5.52 9.12
CA LYS A 79 -0.73 5.05 10.14
C LYS A 79 0.72 5.21 9.69
N VAL A 80 1.07 4.77 8.48
CA VAL A 80 2.40 4.97 7.89
C VAL A 80 2.75 6.46 7.80
N LYS A 81 1.82 7.29 7.31
CA LYS A 81 2.04 8.74 7.22
C LYS A 81 2.32 9.34 8.60
N ARG A 82 1.60 8.92 9.64
CA ARG A 82 1.81 9.40 11.01
C ARG A 82 3.16 8.95 11.57
N GLU A 83 3.48 7.66 11.47
CA GLU A 83 4.71 7.08 12.05
C GLU A 83 5.98 7.61 11.40
N THR A 84 5.91 7.90 10.10
CA THR A 84 7.05 8.48 9.35
C THR A 84 7.12 10.01 9.43
N GLY A 85 6.19 10.66 10.14
CA GLY A 85 6.10 12.13 10.16
C GLY A 85 5.81 12.73 8.78
N GLY A 86 5.10 12.01 7.93
CA GLY A 86 4.73 12.41 6.57
C GLY A 86 5.77 12.12 5.50
N LYS A 87 6.91 11.49 5.85
CA LYS A 87 7.99 11.17 4.90
C LYS A 87 7.66 10.00 3.98
N GLN A 88 6.74 9.12 4.38
CA GLN A 88 6.29 7.99 3.59
C GLN A 88 4.77 8.06 3.44
N ILE A 89 4.29 7.92 2.20
CA ILE A 89 2.87 7.94 1.87
C ILE A 89 2.60 6.76 0.92
N PRO A 90 1.90 5.70 1.38
CA PRO A 90 1.50 4.61 0.50
C PRO A 90 0.60 5.09 -0.66
N THR A 91 0.70 4.44 -1.81
CA THR A 91 -0.13 4.75 -2.98
C THR A 91 -0.93 3.53 -3.42
N ILE A 92 -2.22 3.75 -3.71
CA ILE A 92 -3.16 2.70 -4.13
C ILE A 92 -3.58 2.99 -5.57
N TYR A 93 -3.48 1.99 -6.42
CA TYR A 93 -4.03 1.98 -7.77
C TYR A 93 -5.07 0.86 -7.84
N THR A 94 -6.30 1.21 -8.17
CA THR A 94 -7.42 0.26 -8.21
C THR A 94 -8.33 0.61 -9.36
N GLU A 95 -8.85 -0.42 -10.02
CA GLU A 95 -10.09 -0.33 -10.78
C GLU A 95 -11.29 -0.58 -9.85
N PRO A 96 -12.53 -0.29 -10.27
CA PRO A 96 -13.71 -0.62 -9.48
C PRO A 96 -13.79 -2.12 -9.14
N LEU A 97 -14.14 -2.43 -7.89
CA LEU A 97 -14.39 -3.80 -7.44
C LEU A 97 -15.90 -4.09 -7.53
N SER A 98 -16.29 -5.24 -8.07
CA SER A 98 -17.70 -5.66 -8.19
C SER A 98 -18.35 -6.02 -6.85
N ARG A 99 -17.54 -6.30 -5.84
CA ARG A 99 -17.96 -6.64 -4.47
C ARG A 99 -16.99 -6.07 -3.45
N SER A 100 -17.48 -5.86 -2.24
CA SER A 100 -16.62 -5.56 -1.10
C SER A 100 -15.70 -6.75 -0.81
N PHE A 101 -14.52 -6.45 -0.28
CA PHE A 101 -13.56 -7.45 0.16
C PHE A 101 -13.13 -7.14 1.58
N THR A 102 -13.12 -8.17 2.43
CA THR A 102 -12.66 -8.10 3.81
C THR A 102 -11.69 -9.26 4.04
N PHE A 103 -10.57 -9.03 4.73
CA PHE A 103 -9.61 -10.10 5.03
C PHE A 103 -10.14 -11.09 6.07
N PHE A 104 -10.80 -10.59 7.12
CA PHE A 104 -11.37 -11.41 8.20
C PHE A 104 -12.85 -11.07 8.39
N PRO A 105 -13.77 -11.74 7.66
CA PRO A 105 -15.19 -11.58 7.90
C PRO A 105 -15.56 -12.17 9.26
N SER A 106 -16.43 -11.50 10.00
CA SER A 106 -17.05 -12.05 11.20
C SER A 106 -18.00 -13.18 10.83
N LYS A 107 -18.29 -14.06 11.80
CA LYS A 107 -19.23 -15.17 11.60
C LYS A 107 -20.58 -14.73 11.03
N LYS A 108 -21.02 -13.51 11.37
CA LYS A 108 -22.28 -12.95 10.89
C LYS A 108 -22.23 -12.59 9.40
N GLN A 109 -21.14 -11.99 8.93
CA GLN A 109 -20.96 -11.68 7.50
C GLN A 109 -20.67 -12.91 6.65
N ALA A 110 -19.95 -13.89 7.20
CA ALA A 110 -19.63 -15.13 6.48
C ALA A 110 -20.87 -15.99 6.17
N GLU A 111 -21.96 -15.81 6.92
CA GLU A 111 -23.24 -16.52 6.71
C GLU A 111 -24.14 -15.79 5.71
N GLU A 112 -23.83 -14.54 5.36
CA GLU A 112 -24.59 -13.66 4.47
C GLU A 112 -23.95 -13.49 3.07
N ALA A 113 -22.75 -14.04 2.86
CA ALA A 113 -21.94 -13.93 1.64
C ALA A 113 -21.99 -15.19 0.76
#